data_AF-A0A3E2U2U2-F1
#
_entry.id   AF-A0A3E2U2U2-F1
#
_cell.length_a   1.000
_cell.length_b   1.000
_cell.length_c   1.000
_cell.angle_alpha   90.00
_cell.angle_beta   90.00
_cell.angle_gamma   90.00
#
_symmetry.space_group_name_H-M   'P 1'
#
loop_
_entity.id
_entity.type
_entity.pdbx_description
1 polymer ?
#
loop_
_entity_poly.entity_id
_entity_poly.type
_entity_poly.pdbx_seq_one_letter_code
_entity_poly.pdbx_strand_id
1 'polypeptide(L)'
;MDVMKGANTMSAGILDGFQTIIPTAAAVLSEKRQILRLTQQEVADRAKITLRQYQRLESGERNILTSSFGLACRVIEALDMDVSKFYHGDYYLEELKTIEGK
;
A
#
# COMPACT_ATOMS: atom_id res chain seq x y z
N MET A 1 -18.61 -17.10 -21.04
CA MET A 1 -17.51 -16.92 -20.07
C MET A 1 -16.42 -16.19 -20.80
N ASP A 2 -16.30 -14.90 -20.54
CA ASP A 2 -15.15 -14.12 -20.98
C ASP A 2 -15.01 -12.97 -19.96
N VAL A 3 -14.04 -13.10 -19.06
CA VAL A 3 -13.82 -12.16 -17.95
C VAL A 3 -12.38 -11.69 -18.03
N MET A 4 -12.10 -10.88 -19.04
CA MET A 4 -10.90 -10.06 -19.12
C MET A 4 -11.32 -8.64 -19.48
N LYS A 5 -11.60 -7.80 -18.47
CA LYS A 5 -11.72 -6.36 -18.68
C LYS A 5 -10.90 -5.62 -17.65
N GLY A 6 -9.67 -5.29 -18.09
CA GLY A 6 -8.95 -4.07 -17.78
C GLY A 6 -8.80 -3.70 -16.31
N ALA A 7 -7.59 -3.92 -15.78
CA ALA A 7 -7.04 -3.03 -14.76
C ALA A 7 -7.03 -1.61 -15.33
N ASN A 8 -8.13 -0.87 -15.09
CA ASN A 8 -8.27 0.50 -15.50
C ASN A 8 -7.49 1.35 -14.50
N THR A 9 -6.18 1.49 -14.72
CA THR A 9 -5.39 2.59 -14.14
C THR A 9 -6.00 3.88 -14.67
N MET A 10 -6.98 4.40 -13.94
CA MET A 10 -7.64 5.67 -14.22
C MET A 10 -6.58 6.76 -14.14
N SER A 11 -6.25 7.31 -15.31
CA SER A 11 -5.37 8.45 -15.50
C SER A 11 -5.88 9.64 -14.68
N ALA A 12 -4.98 10.20 -13.88
CA ALA A 12 -5.19 11.36 -13.01
C ALA A 12 -5.91 12.51 -13.72
N GLY A 13 -7.05 12.93 -13.19
CA GLY A 13 -7.68 14.20 -13.53
C GLY A 13 -6.96 15.33 -12.80
N ILE A 14 -6.34 16.23 -13.56
CA ILE A 14 -5.73 17.45 -13.07
C ILE A 14 -6.85 18.38 -12.60
N LEU A 15 -6.93 18.62 -11.29
CA LEU A 15 -7.60 19.79 -10.72
C LEU A 15 -6.48 20.73 -10.26
N ASP A 16 -6.44 21.89 -10.89
CA ASP A 16 -5.65 23.10 -10.60
C ASP A 16 -4.56 22.97 -9.52
N GLY A 17 -3.29 22.87 -9.94
CA GLY A 17 -2.11 23.03 -9.08
C GLY A 17 -1.80 21.90 -8.09
N PHE A 18 -2.74 20.99 -7.79
CA PHE A 18 -2.50 19.83 -6.94
C PHE A 18 -2.41 18.56 -7.77
N GLN A 19 -1.23 17.93 -7.81
CA GLN A 19 -1.17 16.52 -8.19
C GLN A 19 -1.86 15.73 -7.08
N THR A 20 -3.09 15.30 -7.30
CA THR A 20 -3.70 14.22 -6.51
C THR A 20 -2.89 12.96 -6.79
N ILE A 21 -1.78 12.78 -6.08
CA ILE A 21 -1.00 11.55 -6.14
C ILE A 21 -1.90 10.51 -5.49
N ILE A 22 -2.56 9.69 -6.30
CA ILE A 22 -3.19 8.45 -5.80
C ILE A 22 -2.07 7.70 -5.10
N PRO A 23 -2.12 7.52 -3.77
CA PRO A 23 -1.00 6.93 -3.06
C PRO A 23 -0.79 5.51 -3.61
N THR A 24 0.46 5.16 -3.86
CA THR A 24 0.79 3.82 -4.33
C THR A 24 0.74 2.84 -3.16
N ALA A 25 0.55 1.55 -3.45
CA ALA A 25 0.64 0.50 -2.42
C ALA A 25 1.93 0.62 -1.60
N ALA A 26 3.05 0.90 -2.26
CA ALA A 26 4.36 1.11 -1.63
C ALA A 26 4.35 2.31 -0.65
N ALA A 27 3.70 3.42 -1.02
CA ALA A 27 3.55 4.58 -0.16
C ALA A 27 2.77 4.23 1.13
N VAL A 28 1.65 3.51 1.00
CA VAL A 28 0.85 3.06 2.16
C VAL A 28 1.66 2.15 3.08
N LEU A 29 2.45 1.22 2.53
CA LEU A 29 3.32 0.36 3.35
C LEU A 29 4.33 1.19 4.15
N SER A 30 4.99 2.16 3.49
CA SER A 30 5.98 3.04 4.12
C SER A 30 5.35 3.90 5.21
N GLU A 31 4.20 4.52 4.93
CA GLU A 31 3.47 5.38 5.85
C GLU A 31 3.04 4.59 7.10
N LYS A 32 2.40 3.44 6.92
CA LYS A 32 1.95 2.61 8.04
C LYS A 32 3.10 2.13 8.90
N ARG A 33 4.24 1.75 8.30
CA ARG A 33 5.46 1.42 9.03
C ARG A 33 5.93 2.60 9.89
N GLN A 34 5.94 3.82 9.33
CA GLN A 34 6.38 5.03 10.02
C GLN A 34 5.44 5.39 11.17
N ILE A 35 4.12 5.27 10.99
CA ILE A 35 3.11 5.48 12.04
C ILE A 35 3.32 4.51 13.20
N LEU A 36 3.60 3.23 12.90
CA LEU A 36 3.91 2.20 13.90
C LEU A 36 5.31 2.33 14.51
N ARG A 37 6.14 3.27 14.00
CA ARG A 37 7.53 3.50 14.42
C ARG A 37 8.41 2.25 14.30
N LEU A 38 8.17 1.44 13.27
CA LEU A 38 8.95 0.24 13.00
C LEU A 38 10.07 0.52 11.99
N THR A 39 11.17 -0.18 12.17
CA THR A 39 12.22 -0.32 11.17
C THR A 39 11.78 -1.29 10.08
N GLN A 40 12.40 -1.20 8.90
CA GLN A 40 12.13 -2.14 7.80
C GLN A 40 12.47 -3.60 8.18
N GLN A 41 13.46 -3.79 9.06
CA GLN A 41 13.85 -5.10 9.57
C GLN A 41 12.74 -5.69 10.46
N GLU A 42 12.20 -4.91 11.40
CA GLU A 42 11.13 -5.39 12.29
C GLU A 42 9.87 -5.80 11.52
N VAL A 43 9.50 -5.09 10.46
CA VAL A 43 8.36 -5.50 9.61
C VAL A 43 8.68 -6.79 8.85
N ALA A 44 9.89 -6.93 8.31
CA ALA A 44 10.31 -8.14 7.63
C ALA A 44 10.28 -9.37 8.57
N ASP A 45 10.74 -9.19 9.81
CA ASP A 45 10.73 -10.24 10.84
C ASP A 45 9.30 -10.64 11.22
N ARG A 46 8.41 -9.65 11.45
CA ARG A 46 6.98 -9.89 11.72
C ARG A 46 6.30 -10.65 10.58
N ALA A 47 6.58 -10.26 9.34
CA ALA A 47 6.04 -10.89 8.13
C ALA A 47 6.72 -12.23 7.78
N LYS A 48 7.79 -12.62 8.49
CA LYS A 48 8.61 -13.82 8.22
C LYS A 48 9.17 -13.84 6.79
N ILE A 49 9.74 -12.72 6.36
CA ILE A 49 10.37 -12.54 5.04
C ILE A 49 11.75 -11.93 5.19
N THR A 50 12.55 -11.95 4.12
CA THR A 50 13.84 -11.27 4.15
C THR A 50 13.68 -9.76 4.09
N LEU A 51 14.60 -9.01 4.71
CA LEU A 51 14.64 -7.54 4.62
C LEU A 51 14.61 -7.05 3.16
N ARG A 52 15.39 -7.70 2.28
CA ARG A 52 15.42 -7.37 0.85
C ARG A 52 14.05 -7.53 0.19
N GLN A 53 13.27 -8.55 0.54
CA GLN A 53 11.92 -8.70 0.00
C GLN A 53 11.03 -7.56 0.45
N TYR A 54 11.08 -7.19 1.72
CA TYR A 54 10.29 -6.07 2.25
C TYR A 54 10.70 -4.73 1.61
N GLN A 55 12.00 -4.45 1.51
CA GLN A 55 12.54 -3.24 0.87
C GLN A 55 12.08 -3.07 -0.57
N ARG A 56 12.01 -4.16 -1.35
CA ARG A 56 11.50 -4.12 -2.73
C ARG A 56 10.01 -3.81 -2.82
N LEU A 57 9.24 -4.21 -1.80
CA LEU A 57 7.81 -3.88 -1.71
C LEU A 57 7.62 -2.40 -1.31
N GLU A 58 8.35 -1.93 -0.29
CA GLU A 58 8.27 -0.55 0.19
C GLU A 58 8.85 0.46 -0.80
N SER A 59 9.83 0.06 -1.63
CA SER A 59 10.37 0.91 -2.70
C SER A 59 9.51 0.94 -3.97
N GLY A 60 8.54 0.03 -4.09
CA GLY A 60 7.76 -0.15 -5.31
C GLY A 60 8.47 -0.91 -6.44
N GLU A 61 9.72 -1.38 -6.24
CA GLU A 61 10.40 -2.27 -7.20
C GLU A 61 9.58 -3.54 -7.47
N ARG A 62 8.84 -4.00 -6.45
CA ARG A 62 7.86 -5.07 -6.56
C ARG A 62 6.51 -4.61 -6.04
N ASN A 63 5.46 -4.86 -6.83
CA ASN A 63 4.10 -4.59 -6.40
C ASN A 63 3.59 -5.70 -5.46
N ILE A 64 3.08 -5.32 -4.30
CA ILE A 64 2.47 -6.25 -3.33
C ILE A 64 1.19 -6.88 -3.88
N LEU A 65 0.42 -6.18 -4.71
CA LEU A 65 -0.83 -6.68 -5.31
C LEU A 65 -0.59 -7.79 -6.35
N THR A 66 0.62 -7.88 -6.92
CA THR A 66 1.01 -8.96 -7.85
C THR A 66 1.88 -10.02 -7.18
N SER A 67 2.12 -9.90 -5.87
CA SER A 67 2.81 -10.91 -5.10
C SER A 67 1.90 -12.10 -4.79
N SER A 68 2.48 -13.22 -4.31
CA SER A 68 1.64 -14.34 -3.86
C SER A 68 0.74 -13.89 -2.70
N PHE A 69 -0.48 -14.40 -2.68
CA PHE A 69 -1.49 -14.02 -1.67
C PHE A 69 -0.95 -14.15 -0.23
N GLY A 70 -0.28 -15.26 0.08
CA GLY A 70 0.31 -15.47 1.41
C GLY A 70 1.51 -14.57 1.72
N LEU A 71 2.19 -14.00 0.72
CA LEU A 71 3.19 -12.95 0.98
C LEU A 71 2.49 -11.62 1.28
N ALA A 72 1.49 -11.26 0.48
CA ALA A 72 0.74 -10.03 0.66
C ALA A 72 0.06 -9.98 2.04
N CYS A 73 -0.66 -11.03 2.43
CA CYS A 73 -1.32 -11.10 3.74
C CYS A 73 -0.34 -10.90 4.89
N ARG A 74 0.78 -11.64 4.91
CA ARG A 74 1.78 -11.53 5.98
C ARG A 74 2.38 -10.13 6.10
N VAL A 75 2.62 -9.44 4.99
CA VAL A 75 3.17 -8.07 5.01
C VAL A 75 2.12 -7.07 5.50
N ILE A 76 0.87 -7.20 5.06
CA ILE A 76 -0.23 -6.32 5.46
C ILE A 76 -0.55 -6.50 6.96
N GLU A 77 -0.66 -7.75 7.41
CA GLU A 77 -0.89 -8.10 8.82
C GLU A 77 0.28 -7.65 9.71
N ALA A 78 1.53 -7.74 9.26
CA ALA A 78 2.70 -7.26 10.01
C ALA A 78 2.68 -5.74 10.27
N LEU A 79 1.90 -5.00 9.48
CA LEU A 79 1.67 -3.56 9.59
C LEU A 79 0.33 -3.22 10.27
N ASP A 80 -0.27 -4.17 10.99
CA ASP A 80 -1.56 -4.01 11.69
C ASP A 80 -2.68 -3.48 10.79
N MET A 81 -2.65 -3.84 9.50
CA MET A 81 -3.67 -3.49 8.52
C MET A 81 -4.61 -4.65 8.21
N ASP A 82 -5.83 -4.31 7.79
CA ASP A 82 -6.78 -5.28 7.28
C ASP A 82 -6.54 -5.53 5.78
N VAL A 83 -6.45 -6.81 5.39
CA VAL A 83 -6.17 -7.23 4.00
C VAL A 83 -7.26 -6.83 3.03
N SER A 84 -8.54 -6.93 3.43
CA SER A 84 -9.66 -6.57 2.58
C SER A 84 -9.71 -5.05 2.37
N LYS A 85 -9.53 -4.26 3.44
CA LYS A 85 -9.46 -2.79 3.36
C LYS A 85 -8.28 -2.32 2.52
N PHE A 86 -7.13 -2.97 2.64
CA PHE A 86 -5.96 -2.68 1.81
C PHE A 86 -6.22 -2.96 0.33
N TYR A 87 -6.86 -4.09 0.02
CA TYR A 87 -7.19 -4.46 -1.35
C TYR A 87 -8.21 -3.50 -2.00
N HIS A 88 -9.22 -3.05 -1.25
CA HIS A 88 -10.23 -2.10 -1.73
C HIS A 88 -9.76 -0.65 -1.73
N GLY A 89 -8.63 -0.39 -1.07
CA GLY A 89 -7.97 0.90 -1.14
C GLY A 89 -8.41 1.92 -0.09
N ASP A 90 -9.00 1.45 1.00
CA ASP A 90 -9.48 2.31 2.09
C ASP A 90 -8.34 3.13 2.72
N TYR A 91 -7.12 2.58 2.71
CA TYR A 91 -5.92 3.25 3.21
C TYR A 91 -5.33 4.29 2.24
N TYR A 92 -5.80 4.36 0.98
CA TYR A 92 -5.35 5.39 0.04
C TYR A 92 -6.12 6.71 0.19
N LEU A 93 -7.22 6.71 0.95
CA LEU A 93 -8.17 7.83 1.05
C LEU A 93 -8.21 8.49 2.43
N GLU A 94 -7.52 7.93 3.45
CA GLU A 94 -7.53 8.50 4.80
C GLU A 94 -6.78 9.84 4.90
N GLU A 95 -5.90 10.17 3.95
CA GLU A 95 -5.21 11.47 3.85
C GLU A 95 -6.18 12.64 3.56
N LEU A 96 -7.37 12.41 2.99
CA LEU A 96 -8.33 13.48 2.70
C LEU A 96 -9.15 13.90 3.93
N LYS A 97 -9.31 13.03 4.94
CA LYS A 97 -10.18 13.32 6.10
C LYS A 97 -9.54 14.22 7.15
N THR A 98 -8.23 14.39 7.12
CA THR A 98 -7.52 15.20 8.13
C THR A 98 -7.49 16.71 7.77
N ILE A 99 -7.87 17.07 6.54
CA ILE A 99 -7.75 18.45 6.04
C ILE A 99 -9.06 19.27 6.25
N GLU A 100 -10.21 18.63 6.48
CA GLU A 100 -11.50 19.32 6.69
C GLU A 100 -11.79 19.71 8.15
N GLY A 101 -10.79 19.66 9.03
CA GLY A 101 -10.94 19.87 10.47
C GLY A 101 -10.21 21.09 11.04
N LYS A 102 -10.18 22.22 10.33
CA LYS A 102 -9.67 23.48 10.90
C LYS A 102 -10.43 24.72 10.46
#